data_AF-A0A9J9BBU4-F1
#
_entry.id   AF-A0A9J9BBU4-F1
#
_cell.length_a   1.000
_cell.length_b   1.000
_cell.length_c   1.000
_cell.angle_alpha   90.00
_cell.angle_beta   90.00
_cell.angle_gamma   90.00
#
_symmetry.space_group_name_H-M   'P 1'
#
loop_
_entity.id
_entity.type
_entity.pdbx_description
1 polymer ?
#
loop_
_entity_poly.entity_id
_entity_poly.type
_entity_poly.pdbx_seq_one_letter_code
_entity_poly.pdbx_strand_id
1 'polypeptide(L)' 'MVEKKLHKVVPAEFKVDVHHWLILHGRYTCIARKPRCGSCIVEDLCEFKDKTSDE' A
#
# COMPACT_ATOMS: atom_id res chain seq x y z
N MET A 1 -3.47 0.99 -17.46
CA MET A 1 -3.68 1.94 -16.35
C MET A 1 -3.93 1.16 -15.07
N VAL A 2 -3.42 1.66 -13.95
CA VAL A 2 -3.49 1.01 -12.61
C VAL A 2 -4.94 0.80 -12.16
N GLU A 3 -5.81 1.77 -12.42
CA GLU A 3 -7.24 1.73 -12.11
C GLU A 3 -7.96 0.49 -12.66
N LYS A 4 -7.72 0.12 -13.94
CA LYS A 4 -8.33 -1.08 -14.55
C LYS A 4 -7.88 -2.38 -13.89
N LYS A 5 -6.69 -2.42 -13.28
CA LYS A 5 -6.21 -3.59 -12.53
C LYS A 5 -6.87 -3.63 -11.14
N LEU A 6 -6.93 -2.49 -10.45
CA LEU A 6 -7.60 -2.36 -9.15
C LEU A 6 -9.06 -2.85 -9.22
N HIS A 7 -9.82 -2.44 -10.24
CA HIS A 7 -11.20 -2.90 -10.42
C HIS A 7 -11.38 -4.42 -10.60
N LYS A 8 -10.33 -5.12 -11.08
CA LYS A 8 -10.34 -6.57 -11.30
C LYS A 8 -9.96 -7.37 -10.07
N VAL A 9 -9.03 -6.86 -9.26
CA VAL A 9 -8.46 -7.61 -8.12
C VAL A 9 -9.12 -7.25 -6.79
N VAL A 10 -9.71 -6.06 -6.68
CA VAL A 10 -10.38 -5.61 -5.45
C VAL A 10 -11.83 -6.09 -5.44
N PRO A 11 -12.25 -6.87 -4.42
CA PRO A 11 -13.65 -7.27 -4.22
C PRO A 11 -14.60 -6.06 -4.16
N ALA A 12 -15.85 -6.23 -4.58
CA ALA A 12 -16.81 -5.14 -4.72
C ALA A 12 -17.06 -4.37 -3.40
N GLU A 13 -17.06 -5.08 -2.27
CA GLU A 13 -17.23 -4.52 -0.93
C GLU A 13 -16.16 -3.48 -0.55
N PHE A 14 -14.96 -3.57 -1.10
CA PHE A 14 -13.84 -2.69 -0.75
C PHE A 14 -13.61 -1.55 -1.76
N LYS A 15 -14.35 -1.51 -2.88
CA LYS A 15 -14.06 -0.56 -3.99
C LYS A 15 -14.23 0.91 -3.60
N VAL A 16 -15.11 1.21 -2.65
CA VAL A 16 -15.35 2.59 -2.18
C VAL A 16 -14.18 3.07 -1.33
N ASP A 17 -13.70 2.22 -0.43
CA ASP A 17 -12.73 2.62 0.59
C ASP A 17 -11.28 2.41 0.18
N VAL A 18 -11.00 1.45 -0.73
CA VAL A 18 -9.63 1.09 -1.14
C VAL A 18 -8.83 2.29 -1.64
N HIS A 19 -9.49 3.24 -2.30
CA HIS A 19 -8.84 4.46 -2.76
C HIS A 19 -8.26 5.28 -1.59
N HIS A 20 -9.08 5.54 -0.57
CA HIS A 20 -8.66 6.27 0.62
C HIS A 20 -7.59 5.50 1.39
N TRP A 21 -7.71 4.18 1.51
CA TRP A 21 -6.70 3.35 2.16
C TRP A 21 -5.34 3.47 1.48
N LEU A 22 -5.28 3.35 0.16
CA LEU A 22 -4.02 3.45 -0.58
C LEU A 22 -3.40 4.85 -0.48
N ILE A 23 -4.22 5.91 -0.49
CA ILE A 23 -3.74 7.30 -0.30
C ILE A 23 -3.15 7.50 1.09
N LEU A 24 -3.90 7.11 2.14
CA LEU A 24 -3.45 7.28 3.51
C LEU A 24 -2.20 6.43 3.79
N HIS A 25 -2.19 5.19 3.30
CA HIS A 25 -1.04 4.32 3.43
C HIS A 25 0.20 4.89 2.73
N GLY A 26 0.06 5.38 1.50
CA GLY A 26 1.18 6.03 0.78
C GLY A 26 1.66 7.33 1.42
N ARG A 27 0.76 8.09 2.05
CA ARG A 27 1.10 9.37 2.71
C ARG A 27 1.82 9.19 4.03
N TYR A 28 1.45 8.18 4.82
CA TYR A 28 1.91 8.04 6.20
C TYR A 28 2.84 6.85 6.44
N THR A 29 2.83 5.83 5.58
CA THR A 29 3.61 4.59 5.74
C THR A 29 4.52 4.33 4.54
N CYS A 30 3.97 4.10 3.35
CA CYS A 30 4.70 3.79 2.13
C CYS A 30 5.13 5.07 1.38
N ILE A 31 5.95 5.90 2.04
CA ILE A 31 6.40 7.18 1.51
C ILE A 31 7.51 7.00 0.46
N ALA A 32 7.57 7.90 -0.53
CA ALA A 32 8.39 7.73 -1.73
C ALA A 32 9.91 7.69 -1.51
N ARG A 33 10.44 8.27 -0.43
CA ARG A 33 11.89 8.36 -0.18
C ARG A 33 12.42 7.25 0.74
N LYS A 34 11.88 7.16 1.96
CA LYS A 34 12.24 6.14 2.97
C LYS A 34 10.95 5.53 3.51
N PRO A 35 10.40 4.47 2.90
CA PRO A 35 9.15 3.87 3.36
C PRO A 35 9.33 3.31 4.78
N ARG A 36 8.27 3.39 5.58
CA ARG A 36 8.28 2.88 6.95
C ARG A 36 7.91 1.41 6.98
N CYS A 37 8.75 0.55 6.38
CA CYS A 37 8.41 -0.87 6.23
C CYS A 37 8.32 -1.56 7.60
N GLY A 38 9.17 -1.19 8.57
CA GLY A 38 9.13 -1.76 9.92
C GLY A 38 7.84 -1.49 10.69
N SER A 39 7.12 -0.41 10.37
CA SER A 39 5.81 -0.09 10.96
C SER A 39 4.64 -0.39 10.01
N CYS A 40 4.88 -1.08 8.89
CA CYS A 40 3.88 -1.33 7.88
C CYS A 40 3.01 -2.54 8.25
N ILE A 41 1.69 -2.36 8.24
CA ILE A 41 0.71 -3.41 8.57
C ILE A 41 0.62 -4.55 7.55
N VAL A 42 1.19 -4.37 6.36
CA VAL A 42 1.21 -5.35 5.26
C VAL A 42 2.64 -5.67 4.83
N GLU A 43 3.60 -5.50 5.73
CA GLU A 43 5.03 -5.73 5.44
C GLU A 43 5.29 -7.16 4.97
N ASP A 44 4.72 -8.14 5.66
CA ASP A 44 4.83 -9.57 5.40
C ASP A 44 4.27 -9.99 4.03
N LEU A 45 3.23 -9.28 3.57
CA LEU A 45 2.60 -9.49 2.26
C LEU A 45 3.21 -8.64 1.14
N CYS A 46 4.06 -7.67 1.46
CA CYS A 46 4.61 -6.72 0.50
C CYS A 46 5.76 -7.36 -0.31
N GLU A 47 5.61 -7.40 -1.63
CA GLU A 47 6.61 -7.94 -2.57
C GLU A 47 7.75 -6.96 -2.91
N PHE A 48 7.83 -5.82 -2.22
CA PHE A 48 8.92 -4.86 -2.41
C PHE A 48 10.24 -5.43 -1.88
N LYS A 49 11.30 -5.39 -2.70
CA LYS A 49 12.58 -6.04 -2.37
C LYS A 49 13.47 -5.19 -1.44
N ASP A 50 13.48 -3.88 -1.64
CA ASP A 50 14.34 -2.95 -0.92
C ASP A 50 13.65 -2.39 0.34
N LYS A 51 13.12 -3.28 1.18
CA LYS A 51 12.42 -2.88 2.41
C LYS A 51 13.38 -2.15 3.35
N THR A 52 12.91 -1.04 3.92
CA THR A 52 13.69 -0.25 4.88
C THR A 52 13.10 -0.39 6.28
N SER A 53 13.92 -0.84 7.24
CA SER A 53 13.60 -0.75 8.66
C SER A 53 13.82 0.68 9.16
N ASP A 54 12.90 1.17 9.99
CA ASP A 54 13.07 2.41 10.74
C ASP A 54 14.01 2.16 11.94
N GLU A 55 15.26 1.82 11.66
CA GLU A 55 16.38 2.09 12.59
C GLU A 55 16.99 3.46 12.29
#